data_AF-A0A061BQK7-F1
#
_entry.id   AF-A0A061BQK7-F1
#
_cell.length_a   1.000
_cell.length_b   1.000
_cell.length_c   1.000
_cell.angle_alpha   90.00
_cell.angle_beta   90.00
_cell.angle_gamma   90.00
#
_symmetry.space_group_name_H-M   'P 1'
#
loop_
_entity.id
_entity.type
_entity.pdbx_description
1 polymer ?
#
loop_
_entity_poly.entity_id
_entity_poly.type
_entity_poly.pdbx_seq_one_letter_code
_entity_poly.pdbx_strand_id
1 'polypeptide(L)'
;MTNVLTKVLTKVVTNVLTNVLTNAMTKVLTNAMTNVVTKVVTKVLTKVLTNVLTKVLTKVLTNAMNNATTNVLTKMLPKVVTNAMTKVLTNVITKVVTNVLTNVLTNVLTKVVTKVVTNAKTNVLTKVLTKVLTNVLTKDMTKVLTNAMTRVVPKVLTNVLTKDMTKVLTNVLTKVLTKLSSRQR
;
A
#
# COMPACT_ATOMS: atom_id res chain seq x y z
N MET A 1 -52.63 -31.55 8.77
CA MET A 1 -51.29 -32.11 8.48
C MET A 1 -50.42 -31.13 7.70
N THR A 2 -50.92 -30.59 6.58
CA THR A 2 -50.25 -29.62 5.72
C THR A 2 -49.81 -28.35 6.47
N ASN A 3 -50.68 -27.76 7.29
CA ASN A 3 -50.35 -26.53 8.03
C ASN A 3 -49.18 -26.66 9.02
N VAL A 4 -49.01 -27.82 9.66
CA VAL A 4 -47.90 -28.06 10.60
C VAL A 4 -46.59 -28.23 9.82
N LEU A 5 -46.62 -28.99 8.72
CA LEU A 5 -45.47 -29.18 7.85
C LEU A 5 -45.03 -27.85 7.21
N THR A 6 -45.98 -27.06 6.71
CA THR A 6 -45.73 -25.72 6.15
C THR A 6 -45.13 -24.79 7.21
N LYS A 7 -45.72 -24.67 8.41
CA LYS A 7 -45.16 -23.82 9.48
C LYS A 7 -43.74 -24.22 9.88
N VAL A 8 -43.46 -25.52 10.00
CA VAL A 8 -42.12 -26.01 10.36
C VAL A 8 -41.13 -25.72 9.25
N LEU A 9 -41.47 -26.01 7.99
CA LEU A 9 -40.64 -25.70 6.84
C LEU A 9 -40.36 -24.20 6.72
N THR A 10 -41.38 -23.35 6.80
CA THR A 10 -41.21 -21.89 6.73
C THR A 10 -40.30 -21.41 7.84
N LYS A 11 -40.53 -21.81 9.10
CA LYS A 11 -39.69 -21.38 10.23
C LYS A 11 -38.25 -21.84 10.11
N VAL A 12 -38.02 -23.09 9.68
CA VAL A 12 -36.68 -23.65 9.47
C VAL A 12 -35.98 -22.92 8.33
N VAL A 13 -36.64 -22.76 7.18
CA VAL A 13 -36.08 -22.05 6.03
C VAL A 13 -35.72 -20.63 6.45
N THR A 14 -36.62 -19.88 7.09
CA THR A 14 -36.32 -18.51 7.54
C THR A 14 -35.13 -18.48 8.52
N ASN A 15 -35.14 -19.29 9.59
CA ASN A 15 -34.05 -19.26 10.57
C ASN A 15 -32.70 -19.66 9.96
N VAL A 16 -32.68 -20.67 9.10
CA VAL A 16 -31.44 -21.21 8.54
C VAL A 16 -30.94 -20.29 7.45
N LEU A 17 -31.82 -19.75 6.59
CA LEU A 17 -31.44 -18.75 5.61
C LEU A 17 -30.86 -17.53 6.31
N THR A 18 -31.55 -16.99 7.33
CA THR A 18 -31.05 -15.81 8.05
C THR A 18 -29.74 -16.11 8.78
N ASN A 19 -29.66 -17.17 9.59
CA ASN A 19 -28.47 -17.40 10.42
C ASN A 19 -27.26 -17.89 9.62
N VAL A 20 -27.46 -18.86 8.72
CA VAL A 20 -26.34 -19.44 7.94
C VAL A 20 -25.83 -18.43 6.94
N LEU A 21 -26.72 -17.74 6.22
CA LEU A 21 -26.30 -16.72 5.27
C LEU A 21 -25.59 -15.56 5.98
N THR A 22 -26.15 -15.06 7.07
CA THR A 22 -25.54 -13.94 7.82
C THR A 22 -24.18 -14.33 8.38
N ASN A 23 -24.05 -15.49 9.02
CA ASN A 23 -22.77 -15.93 9.57
C ASN A 23 -21.74 -16.26 8.48
N ALA A 24 -22.13 -16.95 7.41
CA ALA A 24 -21.22 -17.28 6.32
C ALA A 24 -20.74 -16.00 5.60
N MET A 25 -21.66 -15.08 5.32
CA MET A 25 -21.32 -13.80 4.70
C MET A 25 -20.43 -12.95 5.60
N THR A 26 -20.77 -12.82 6.89
CA THR A 26 -19.98 -12.05 7.86
C THR A 26 -18.57 -12.62 7.95
N LYS A 27 -18.43 -13.94 8.17
CA LYS A 27 -17.12 -14.58 8.34
C LYS A 27 -16.26 -14.47 7.09
N VAL A 28 -16.86 -14.59 5.91
CA VAL A 28 -16.17 -14.45 4.63
C VAL A 28 -15.75 -13.02 4.36
N LEU A 29 -16.66 -12.05 4.54
CA LEU A 29 -16.36 -10.63 4.38
C LEU A 29 -15.28 -10.19 5.35
N THR A 30 -15.39 -10.54 6.63
CA THR A 30 -14.39 -10.23 7.64
C THR A 30 -13.05 -10.88 7.32
N ASN A 31 -12.99 -12.19 7.05
CA ASN A 31 -11.71 -12.83 6.75
C ASN A 31 -11.08 -12.35 5.44
N ALA A 32 -11.88 -12.11 4.39
CA ALA A 32 -11.39 -11.61 3.12
C ALA A 32 -10.89 -10.16 3.27
N MET A 33 -11.66 -9.30 3.95
CA MET A 33 -11.24 -7.92 4.21
C MET A 33 -10.00 -7.89 5.09
N THR A 34 -9.99 -8.56 6.23
CA THR A 34 -8.86 -8.53 7.17
C THR A 34 -7.59 -9.10 6.54
N ASN A 35 -7.63 -10.31 5.98
CA ASN A 35 -6.43 -10.91 5.39
C ASN A 35 -5.86 -10.07 4.26
N VAL A 36 -6.72 -9.42 3.49
CA VAL A 36 -6.25 -8.66 2.33
C VAL A 36 -5.82 -7.26 2.71
N VAL A 37 -6.50 -6.59 3.64
CA VAL A 37 -6.01 -5.34 4.23
C VAL A 37 -4.64 -5.59 4.83
N THR A 38 -4.46 -6.63 5.63
CA THR A 38 -3.14 -6.96 6.20
C THR A 38 -2.12 -7.27 5.11
N LYS A 39 -2.43 -8.12 4.12
CA LYS A 39 -1.47 -8.44 3.05
C LYS A 39 -1.10 -7.23 2.20
N VAL A 40 -2.07 -6.43 1.78
CA VAL A 40 -1.83 -5.28 0.90
C VAL A 40 -1.11 -4.19 1.66
N VAL A 41 -1.62 -3.81 2.84
CA VAL A 41 -0.99 -2.78 3.66
C VAL A 41 0.42 -3.21 4.03
N THR A 42 0.61 -4.37 4.65
CA THR A 42 1.95 -4.77 5.09
C THR A 42 2.89 -4.99 3.91
N LYS A 43 2.50 -5.79 2.91
CA LYS A 43 3.44 -6.17 1.85
C LYS A 43 3.75 -5.01 0.91
N VAL A 44 2.75 -4.20 0.57
CA VAL A 44 2.95 -3.12 -0.39
C VAL A 44 3.52 -1.88 0.30
N LEU A 45 3.02 -1.50 1.48
CA LEU A 45 3.59 -0.37 2.20
C LEU A 45 5.05 -0.66 2.54
N THR A 46 5.38 -1.80 3.14
CA THR A 46 6.78 -2.10 3.49
C THR A 46 7.66 -2.21 2.24
N LYS A 47 7.25 -2.95 1.21
CA LYS A 47 8.10 -3.16 0.04
C LYS A 47 8.28 -1.89 -0.79
N VAL A 48 7.22 -1.11 -0.99
CA VAL A 48 7.28 0.09 -1.81
C VAL A 48 7.92 1.23 -1.05
N LEU A 49 7.57 1.44 0.23
CA LEU A 49 8.20 2.46 1.04
C LEU A 49 9.71 2.20 1.14
N THR A 50 10.14 0.99 1.47
CA THR A 50 11.57 0.70 1.59
C THR A 50 12.28 0.73 0.24
N ASN A 51 11.80 0.05 -0.80
CA ASN A 51 12.54 0.01 -2.06
C ASN A 51 12.51 1.32 -2.83
N VAL A 52 11.35 1.97 -2.92
CA VAL A 52 11.22 3.19 -3.73
C VAL A 52 11.87 4.35 -2.99
N LEU A 53 11.67 4.48 -1.67
CA LEU A 53 12.33 5.54 -0.93
C LEU A 53 13.83 5.38 -1.02
N THR A 54 14.39 4.19 -0.77
CA THR A 54 15.83 3.99 -0.84
C THR A 54 16.36 4.24 -2.26
N LYS A 55 15.77 3.64 -3.31
CA LYS A 55 16.27 3.83 -4.68
C LYS A 55 16.17 5.28 -5.15
N VAL A 56 15.03 5.94 -4.92
CA VAL A 56 14.82 7.29 -5.40
C VAL A 56 15.67 8.27 -4.60
N LEU A 57 15.74 8.12 -3.28
CA LEU A 57 16.55 8.98 -2.43
C LEU A 57 18.03 8.85 -2.80
N THR A 58 18.56 7.63 -2.97
CA THR A 58 19.93 7.40 -3.42
C THR A 58 20.17 8.04 -4.78
N LYS A 59 19.33 7.77 -5.78
CA LYS A 59 19.53 8.31 -7.14
C LYS A 59 19.49 9.84 -7.17
N VAL A 60 18.55 10.45 -6.43
CA VAL A 60 18.43 11.91 -6.36
C VAL A 60 19.62 12.52 -5.63
N LEU A 61 20.03 11.96 -4.48
CA LEU A 61 21.22 12.44 -3.76
C LEU A 61 22.47 12.33 -4.64
N THR A 62 22.71 11.19 -5.27
CA THR A 62 23.89 10.98 -6.13
C THR A 62 23.91 11.97 -7.29
N ASN A 63 22.81 12.10 -8.03
CA ASN A 63 22.75 13.03 -9.16
C ASN A 63 22.94 14.48 -8.72
N ALA A 64 22.32 14.87 -7.61
CA ALA A 64 22.37 16.25 -7.16
C ALA A 64 23.74 16.59 -6.52
N MET A 65 24.37 15.65 -5.82
CA MET A 65 25.78 15.72 -5.39
C MET A 65 26.71 15.89 -6.59
N ASN A 66 26.58 15.03 -7.61
CA ASN A 66 27.42 15.12 -8.81
C ASN A 66 27.23 16.47 -9.52
N ASN A 67 25.99 16.92 -9.72
CA ASN A 67 25.72 18.22 -10.33
C ASN A 67 26.27 19.39 -9.50
N ALA A 68 26.17 19.31 -8.17
CA ALA A 68 26.72 20.32 -7.27
C ALA A 68 28.24 20.40 -7.42
N THR A 69 28.93 19.26 -7.28
CA THR A 69 30.38 19.15 -7.41
C THR A 69 30.85 19.62 -8.78
N THR A 70 30.19 19.17 -9.86
CA THR A 70 30.52 19.59 -11.22
C THR A 70 30.35 21.08 -11.39
N ASN A 71 29.22 21.68 -10.99
CA ASN A 71 29.02 23.14 -11.13
C ASN A 71 30.06 23.94 -10.33
N VAL A 72 30.38 23.50 -9.10
CA VAL A 72 31.39 24.18 -8.27
C VAL A 72 32.76 24.12 -8.95
N LEU A 73 33.21 22.93 -9.36
CA LEU A 73 34.53 22.73 -9.95
C LEU A 73 34.67 23.36 -11.34
N THR A 74 33.64 23.25 -12.19
CA THR A 74 33.74 23.66 -13.60
C THR A 74 33.32 25.11 -13.85
N LYS A 75 32.38 25.66 -13.07
CA LYS A 75 31.87 27.02 -13.32
C LYS A 75 32.33 28.04 -12.29
N MET A 76 32.37 27.67 -11.01
CA MET A 76 32.73 28.62 -9.95
C MET A 76 34.24 28.71 -9.74
N LEU A 77 34.93 27.58 -9.66
CA LEU A 77 36.38 27.53 -9.42
C LEU A 77 37.17 28.39 -10.41
N PRO A 78 36.96 28.31 -11.74
CA PRO A 78 37.74 29.08 -12.69
C PRO A 78 37.51 30.59 -12.54
N LYS A 79 36.25 31.03 -12.37
CA LYS A 79 35.92 32.44 -12.15
C LYS A 79 36.61 33.01 -10.91
N VAL A 80 36.62 32.23 -9.84
CA VAL A 80 37.23 32.62 -8.57
C VAL A 80 38.75 32.72 -8.69
N VAL A 81 39.39 31.73 -9.32
CA VAL A 81 40.83 31.72 -9.59
C VAL A 81 41.23 32.89 -10.49
N THR A 82 40.51 33.11 -11.59
CA THR A 82 40.77 34.24 -12.50
C THR A 82 40.68 35.57 -11.75
N ASN A 83 39.59 35.83 -11.02
CA ASN A 83 39.45 37.07 -10.25
C ASN A 83 40.55 37.26 -9.18
N ALA A 84 40.99 36.18 -8.54
CA ALA A 84 42.08 36.24 -7.57
C ALA A 84 43.42 36.58 -8.24
N MET A 85 43.72 35.97 -9.39
CA MET A 85 44.93 36.24 -10.16
C MET A 85 44.97 37.66 -10.73
N THR A 86 43.82 38.22 -11.16
CA THR A 86 43.79 39.61 -11.66
C THR A 86 44.07 40.63 -10.56
N LYS A 87 43.79 40.30 -9.29
CA LYS A 87 43.91 41.24 -8.17
C LYS A 87 45.28 41.26 -7.49
N VAL A 88 46.17 40.31 -7.77
CA VAL A 88 47.31 40.02 -6.88
C VAL A 88 48.51 39.42 -7.63
N LEU A 89 49.76 39.84 -7.33
CA LEU A 89 51.01 39.28 -7.89
C LEU A 89 51.72 38.25 -6.97
N THR A 90 52.30 37.25 -7.62
CA THR A 90 53.09 36.04 -7.26
C THR A 90 53.06 35.46 -5.83
N ASN A 91 53.34 36.21 -4.75
CA ASN A 91 53.36 35.63 -3.38
C ASN A 91 52.01 35.70 -2.66
N VAL A 92 51.24 36.75 -2.92
CA VAL A 92 49.89 36.86 -2.38
C VAL A 92 48.94 35.98 -3.20
N ILE A 93 49.27 35.67 -4.47
CA ILE A 93 48.52 34.72 -5.31
C ILE A 93 48.38 33.37 -4.62
N THR A 94 49.48 32.74 -4.19
CA THR A 94 49.41 31.38 -3.64
C THR A 94 48.53 31.33 -2.40
N LYS A 95 48.71 32.28 -1.47
CA LYS A 95 47.95 32.33 -0.22
C LYS A 95 46.47 32.64 -0.46
N VAL A 96 46.17 33.60 -1.35
CA VAL A 96 44.79 33.96 -1.71
C VAL A 96 44.11 32.84 -2.47
N VAL A 97 44.77 32.25 -3.48
CA VAL A 97 44.23 31.14 -4.25
C VAL A 97 43.93 29.96 -3.33
N THR A 98 44.85 29.53 -2.47
CA THR A 98 44.59 28.42 -1.54
C THR A 98 43.46 28.74 -0.57
N ASN A 99 43.46 29.91 0.07
CA ASN A 99 42.47 30.22 1.10
C ASN A 99 41.07 30.43 0.49
N VAL A 100 41.00 31.10 -0.67
CA VAL A 100 39.76 31.31 -1.41
C VAL A 100 39.26 29.99 -2.00
N LEU A 101 40.14 29.12 -2.54
CA LEU A 101 39.73 27.79 -2.97
C LEU A 101 39.10 27.03 -1.81
N THR A 102 39.81 26.92 -0.70
CA THR A 102 39.35 26.13 0.44
C THR A 102 38.04 26.67 1.00
N ASN A 103 37.92 27.98 1.22
CA ASN A 103 36.70 28.57 1.76
C ASN A 103 35.53 28.52 0.78
N VAL A 104 35.74 28.83 -0.50
CA VAL A 104 34.66 28.81 -1.49
C VAL A 104 34.21 27.37 -1.74
N LEU A 105 35.15 26.45 -1.93
CA LEU A 105 34.83 25.04 -2.12
C LEU A 105 34.07 24.51 -0.90
N THR A 106 34.57 24.73 0.31
CA THR A 106 33.93 24.22 1.53
C THR A 106 32.57 24.85 1.79
N ASN A 107 32.44 26.18 1.73
CA ASN A 107 31.18 26.85 2.04
C ASN A 107 30.12 26.64 0.96
N VAL A 108 30.50 26.72 -0.32
CA VAL A 108 29.56 26.53 -1.42
C VAL A 108 29.13 25.07 -1.48
N LEU A 109 30.08 24.12 -1.39
CA LEU A 109 29.74 22.70 -1.39
C LEU A 109 28.84 22.37 -0.21
N THR A 110 29.17 22.84 1.00
CA THR A 110 28.31 22.63 2.17
C THR A 110 26.91 23.20 1.95
N LYS A 111 26.76 24.46 1.56
CA LYS A 111 25.43 25.08 1.34
C LYS A 111 24.63 24.38 0.25
N VAL A 112 25.27 24.03 -0.87
CA VAL A 112 24.60 23.36 -1.98
C VAL A 112 24.19 21.96 -1.58
N VAL A 113 25.07 21.20 -0.92
CA VAL A 113 24.78 19.86 -0.40
C VAL A 113 23.62 19.92 0.59
N THR A 114 23.65 20.82 1.58
CA THR A 114 22.55 20.96 2.54
C THR A 114 21.23 21.26 1.84
N LYS A 115 21.21 22.23 0.91
CA LYS A 115 19.98 22.61 0.20
C LYS A 115 19.46 21.47 -0.67
N VAL A 116 20.36 20.78 -1.37
CA VAL A 116 20.06 19.60 -2.19
C VAL A 116 19.48 18.47 -1.35
N VAL A 117 20.12 18.12 -0.24
CA VAL A 117 19.67 17.04 0.65
C VAL A 117 18.31 17.37 1.22
N THR A 118 18.10 18.61 1.70
CA THR A 118 16.81 19.05 2.25
C THR A 118 15.71 19.03 1.20
N ASN A 119 15.96 19.56 -0.01
CA ASN A 119 14.95 19.55 -1.08
C ASN A 119 14.67 18.13 -1.59
N ALA A 120 15.70 17.30 -1.74
CA ALA A 120 15.55 15.92 -2.15
C ALA A 120 14.68 15.18 -1.14
N LYS A 121 15.02 15.27 0.16
CA LYS A 121 14.27 14.62 1.23
C LYS A 121 12.81 15.07 1.24
N THR A 122 12.56 16.38 1.15
CA THR A 122 11.19 16.92 1.23
C THR A 122 10.37 16.59 -0.01
N ASN A 123 10.85 16.93 -1.21
CA ASN A 123 10.07 16.75 -2.43
C ASN A 123 9.91 15.29 -2.85
N VAL A 124 10.95 14.48 -2.68
CA VAL A 124 10.89 13.05 -3.00
C VAL A 124 9.95 12.35 -2.04
N LEU A 125 10.10 12.59 -0.73
CA LEU A 125 9.24 11.95 0.27
C LEU A 125 7.78 12.28 -0.01
N THR A 126 7.43 13.55 -0.19
CA THR A 126 6.04 13.93 -0.44
C THR A 126 5.52 13.35 -1.75
N LYS A 127 6.21 13.54 -2.88
CA LYS A 127 5.71 13.04 -4.18
C LYS A 127 5.63 11.53 -4.24
N VAL A 128 6.66 10.82 -3.75
CA VAL A 128 6.68 9.36 -3.76
C VAL A 128 5.62 8.84 -2.82
N LEU A 129 5.53 9.35 -1.59
CA LEU A 129 4.53 8.91 -0.62
C LEU A 129 3.13 9.12 -1.17
N THR A 130 2.78 10.32 -1.66
CA THR A 130 1.45 10.56 -2.22
C THR A 130 1.16 9.63 -3.40
N LYS A 131 2.07 9.51 -4.37
CA LYS A 131 1.81 8.72 -5.57
C LYS A 131 1.74 7.22 -5.29
N VAL A 132 2.61 6.72 -4.42
CA VAL A 132 2.60 5.32 -3.97
C VAL A 132 1.35 5.04 -3.18
N LEU A 133 1.06 5.85 -2.16
CA LEU A 133 -0.08 5.64 -1.27
C LEU A 133 -1.37 5.65 -2.09
N THR A 134 -1.57 6.65 -2.96
CA THR A 134 -2.76 6.74 -3.81
C THR A 134 -2.84 5.57 -4.80
N ASN A 135 -1.76 5.21 -5.50
CA ASN A 135 -1.84 4.11 -6.46
C ASN A 135 -2.08 2.76 -5.78
N VAL A 136 -1.41 2.51 -4.66
CA VAL A 136 -1.48 1.23 -3.94
C VAL A 136 -2.82 1.10 -3.24
N LEU A 137 -3.20 2.06 -2.38
CA LEU A 137 -4.48 1.99 -1.67
C LEU A 137 -5.60 1.88 -2.70
N THR A 138 -5.65 2.78 -3.66
CA THR A 138 -6.80 2.84 -4.56
C THR A 138 -6.83 1.63 -5.48
N LYS A 139 -5.72 1.28 -6.15
CA LYS A 139 -5.76 0.21 -7.17
C LYS A 139 -5.80 -1.18 -6.55
N ASP A 140 -4.98 -1.46 -5.54
CA ASP A 140 -4.93 -2.79 -4.95
C ASP A 140 -6.15 -3.04 -4.05
N MET A 141 -6.58 -2.07 -3.23
CA MET A 141 -7.83 -2.27 -2.47
C MET A 141 -9.04 -2.41 -3.39
N THR A 142 -9.15 -1.60 -4.45
CA THR A 142 -10.27 -1.74 -5.40
C THR A 142 -10.28 -3.12 -6.03
N LYS A 143 -9.13 -3.58 -6.57
CA LYS A 143 -9.04 -4.90 -7.20
C LYS A 143 -9.43 -6.03 -6.25
N VAL A 144 -9.03 -5.91 -4.99
CA VAL A 144 -9.37 -6.86 -3.94
C VAL A 144 -10.85 -6.84 -3.63
N LEU A 145 -11.41 -5.65 -3.40
CA LEU A 145 -12.82 -5.49 -3.05
C LEU A 145 -13.69 -6.03 -4.18
N THR A 146 -13.33 -5.71 -5.42
CA THR A 146 -13.95 -6.27 -6.62
C THR A 146 -13.86 -7.79 -6.62
N ASN A 147 -12.68 -8.39 -6.40
CA ASN A 147 -12.55 -9.85 -6.36
C ASN A 147 -13.38 -10.50 -5.23
N ALA A 148 -13.40 -9.90 -4.04
CA ALA A 148 -14.20 -10.38 -2.92
C ALA A 148 -15.69 -10.39 -3.28
N MET A 149 -16.19 -9.28 -3.83
CA MET A 149 -17.60 -9.12 -4.18
C MET A 149 -18.02 -9.93 -5.41
N THR A 150 -17.15 -10.08 -6.41
CA THR A 150 -17.51 -10.72 -7.69
C THR A 150 -17.20 -12.22 -7.73
N ARG A 151 -16.23 -12.71 -6.94
CA ARG A 151 -15.83 -14.13 -6.97
C ARG A 151 -16.14 -14.86 -5.68
N VAL A 152 -15.86 -14.25 -4.53
CA VAL A 152 -15.97 -14.94 -3.25
C VAL A 152 -17.41 -14.96 -2.77
N VAL A 153 -18.07 -13.79 -2.73
CA VAL A 153 -19.46 -13.66 -2.28
C VAL A 153 -20.42 -14.56 -3.07
N PRO A 154 -20.42 -14.59 -4.42
CA PRO A 154 -21.34 -15.44 -5.16
C PRO A 154 -21.09 -16.93 -4.90
N LYS A 155 -19.82 -17.35 -4.82
CA LYS A 155 -19.47 -18.75 -4.53
C LYS A 155 -19.97 -19.20 -3.16
N VAL A 156 -19.88 -18.33 -2.16
CA VAL A 156 -20.40 -18.60 -0.81
C VAL A 156 -21.91 -18.66 -0.83
N LEU A 157 -22.58 -17.71 -1.49
CA LEU A 157 -24.04 -17.70 -1.65
C LEU A 157 -24.52 -19.00 -2.29
N THR A 158 -23.90 -19.42 -3.40
CA THR A 158 -24.25 -20.65 -4.09
C THR A 158 -24.07 -21.86 -3.19
N ASN A 159 -22.93 -21.97 -2.49
CA ASN A 159 -22.70 -23.10 -1.58
C ASN A 159 -23.73 -23.16 -0.45
N VAL A 160 -24.05 -22.03 0.18
CA VAL A 160 -25.04 -21.98 1.26
C VAL A 160 -26.43 -22.36 0.75
N LEU A 161 -26.86 -21.78 -0.38
CA LEU A 161 -28.18 -22.01 -0.94
C LEU A 161 -28.35 -23.43 -1.49
N THR A 162 -27.31 -24.01 -2.09
CA THR A 162 -27.42 -25.32 -2.75
C THR A 162 -27.04 -26.48 -1.85
N LYS A 163 -25.94 -26.41 -1.09
CA LYS A 163 -25.49 -27.52 -0.25
C LYS A 163 -26.14 -27.49 1.12
N ASP A 164 -25.98 -26.39 1.84
CA ASP A 164 -26.38 -26.34 3.24
C ASP A 164 -27.91 -26.35 3.36
N MET A 165 -28.59 -25.59 2.50
CA MET A 165 -30.06 -25.52 2.51
C MET A 165 -30.70 -26.85 2.12
N THR A 166 -30.20 -27.52 1.08
CA THR A 166 -30.67 -28.86 0.69
C THR A 166 -30.47 -29.86 1.82
N LYS A 167 -29.27 -29.89 2.43
CA LYS A 167 -28.97 -30.81 3.53
C LYS A 167 -29.90 -30.61 4.73
N VAL A 168 -30.16 -29.36 5.09
CA VAL A 168 -31.08 -29.02 6.19
C VAL A 168 -32.51 -29.41 5.85
N LEU A 169 -33.00 -29.06 4.67
CA LEU A 169 -34.34 -29.42 4.19
C LEU A 169 -34.56 -30.93 4.20
N THR A 170 -33.62 -31.70 3.64
CA THR A 170 -33.68 -33.17 3.66
C THR A 170 -33.76 -33.70 5.08
N ASN A 171 -32.84 -33.27 5.97
CA ASN A 171 -32.81 -33.76 7.35
C ASN A 171 -34.09 -33.43 8.13
N VAL A 172 -34.64 -32.24 7.94
CA VAL A 172 -35.86 -31.80 8.62
C VAL A 172 -37.06 -32.57 8.09
N LEU A 173 -37.17 -32.71 6.77
CA LEU A 173 -38.25 -33.47 6.14
C LEU A 173 -38.24 -34.93 6.60
N THR A 174 -37.08 -35.57 6.58
CA THR A 174 -36.90 -36.95 7.06
C THR A 174 -37.35 -37.10 8.51
N LYS A 175 -36.88 -36.21 9.41
CA LYS A 175 -37.24 -36.24 10.84
C LYS A 175 -38.72 -36.03 11.10
N VAL A 176 -39.36 -35.10 10.38
CA VAL A 176 -40.79 -34.82 10.54
C VAL A 176 -41.60 -36.02 10.06
N LEU A 177 -41.27 -36.59 8.90
CA LEU A 177 -41.96 -37.76 8.36
C LEU A 177 -41.82 -38.99 9.27
N THR A 178 -40.63 -39.26 9.82
CA THR A 178 -40.43 -40.37 10.78
C THR A 178 -41.20 -40.18 12.08
N LYS A 179 -41.29 -38.95 12.60
CA LYS A 179 -42.11 -38.66 13.79
C LYS A 179 -43.61 -38.79 13.53
N LEU A 180 -44.05 -38.50 12.31
CA LEU A 180 -45.47 -38.64 11.95
C LEU A 180 -45.85 -40.11 11.76
N SER A 181 -45.01 -40.89 11.07
CA SER A 181 -45.27 -42.32 10.86
C SER A 181 -45.22 -43.14 12.15
N SER A 182 -44.41 -42.72 13.14
CA SER A 182 -44.39 -43.33 14.48
C SER A 182 -45.55 -42.90 15.40
N ARG A 183 -46.29 -41.85 15.05
CA ARG A 183 -47.51 -41.43 15.78
C ARG A 183 -48.80 -42.04 15.20
N GLN A 184 -48.74 -42.55 13.97
CA GLN A 184 -49.86 -43.22 13.30
C GLN A 184 -49.83 -44.75 13.49
N ARG A 185 -48.72 -45.28 14.01
CA ARG A 185 -48.65 -46.62 14.62
C ARG A 185 -48.97 -46.51 16.09
#